data_AF-A0A1H9ITR7-F1
#
_entry.id   AF-A0A1H9ITR7-F1
#
_cell.length_a   1.000
_cell.length_b   1.000
_cell.length_c   1.000
_cell.angle_alpha   90.00
_cell.angle_beta   90.00
_cell.angle_gamma   90.00
#
_symmetry.space_group_name_H-M   'P 1'
#
loop_
_entity.id
_entity.type
_entity.pdbx_description
1 polymer ?
#
loop_
_entity_poly.entity_id
_entity_poly.type
_entity_poly.pdbx_seq_one_letter_code
_entity_poly.pdbx_strand_id
1 'polypeptide(L)'
;MPLILLTLTLAALACGPLLYQYARSRVALLAFLDGFMLVSIAGLVLLEAVPGTFSAGGAWSALFILLGLLGPSALEHGLTRAREKAHLLALLLAILGLMIHSLGDGVVLSQGGDAHAMLALPLAVAVHSVPVGLAVWWLLYPVFGAVPPLAAIVGMAGGTIAGFLFGPELGAHLGSSGWAWFQALVAGSILHVVFGRPHIDPGEHRHYPPRYEGLGNLCALLGLVALALLESEPLPAAAGFHLSLQLGLIAAPWILLLDLLLAVLLALRQRGAAPLWQRSLQLAGLELPDRGAPHLLALLLILGFGLPLLWPAALQLSEQSPGAWQITAALLITALLAGSMLRRGSRAWLADLTPRLGQSHGHHHHH
;
A
#
# COMPACT_ATOMS: atom_id res chain seq x y z
N MET A 1 -10.40 -28.16 -0.46
CA MET A 1 -10.07 -26.78 -0.86
C MET A 1 -9.43 -25.95 0.25
N PRO A 2 -10.00 -25.80 1.46
CA PRO A 2 -9.42 -24.93 2.49
C PRO A 2 -8.03 -25.35 2.96
N LEU A 3 -7.77 -26.65 3.10
CA LEU A 3 -6.42 -27.17 3.42
C LEU A 3 -5.38 -26.88 2.33
N ILE A 4 -5.79 -26.90 1.05
CA ILE A 4 -4.87 -26.56 -0.06
C ILE A 4 -4.50 -25.09 0.03
N LEU A 5 -5.48 -24.21 0.22
CA LEU A 5 -5.24 -22.78 0.38
C LEU A 5 -4.37 -22.48 1.61
N LEU A 6 -4.63 -23.13 2.74
CA LEU A 6 -3.77 -23.04 3.92
C LEU A 6 -2.32 -23.44 3.59
N THR A 7 -2.10 -24.58 2.93
CA THR A 7 -0.75 -25.01 2.55
C THR A 7 -0.08 -24.03 1.58
N LEU A 8 -0.83 -23.46 0.64
CA LEU A 8 -0.32 -22.45 -0.30
C LEU A 8 0.06 -21.16 0.43
N THR A 9 -0.77 -20.69 1.38
CA THR A 9 -0.47 -19.51 2.20
C THR A 9 0.78 -19.71 3.04
N LEU A 10 0.93 -20.87 3.70
CA LEU A 10 2.13 -21.19 4.48
C LEU A 10 3.38 -21.28 3.60
N ALA A 11 3.27 -21.89 2.42
CA ALA A 11 4.36 -21.95 1.46
C ALA A 11 4.73 -20.56 0.91
N ALA A 12 3.72 -19.73 0.63
CA ALA A 12 3.88 -18.35 0.20
C ALA A 12 4.60 -17.51 1.27
N LEU A 13 4.21 -17.63 2.54
CA LEU A 13 4.88 -16.95 3.64
C LEU A 13 6.35 -17.41 3.79
N ALA A 14 6.59 -18.72 3.68
CA ALA A 14 7.92 -19.31 3.79
C ALA A 14 8.85 -19.01 2.60
N CYS A 15 8.33 -18.49 1.48
CA CYS A 15 9.15 -18.19 0.31
C CYS A 15 10.01 -16.92 0.45
N GLY A 16 9.67 -16.04 1.40
CA GLY A 16 10.38 -14.78 1.67
C GLY A 16 11.91 -14.91 1.78
N PRO A 17 12.45 -15.80 2.64
CA PRO A 17 13.89 -16.07 2.74
C PRO A 17 14.52 -16.45 1.40
N LEU A 18 13.86 -17.30 0.61
CA LEU A 18 14.37 -17.80 -0.68
C LEU A 18 14.42 -16.68 -1.71
N LEU A 19 13.33 -15.90 -1.82
CA LEU A 19 13.25 -14.74 -2.72
C LEU A 19 14.30 -13.69 -2.36
N TYR A 20 14.47 -13.38 -1.07
CA TYR A 20 15.49 -12.45 -0.61
C TYR A 20 16.89 -12.94 -0.92
N GLN A 21 17.21 -14.20 -0.62
CA GLN A 21 18.53 -14.77 -0.87
C GLN A 21 18.88 -14.79 -2.36
N TYR A 22 17.90 -15.02 -3.23
CA TYR A 22 18.06 -14.94 -4.67
C TYR A 22 18.26 -13.49 -5.15
N ALA A 23 17.50 -12.54 -4.58
CA ALA A 23 17.53 -11.14 -4.98
C ALA A 23 18.72 -10.35 -4.44
N ARG A 24 19.29 -10.70 -3.27
CA ARG A 24 20.30 -9.89 -2.56
C ARG A 24 21.56 -9.56 -3.39
N SER A 25 21.87 -10.36 -4.40
CA SER A 25 23.01 -10.16 -5.32
C SER A 25 22.66 -9.34 -6.56
N ARG A 26 21.38 -8.96 -6.75
CA ARG A 26 20.83 -8.40 -7.98
C ARG A 26 20.07 -7.10 -7.68
N VAL A 27 20.75 -5.97 -7.80
CA VAL A 27 20.20 -4.64 -7.48
C VAL A 27 18.89 -4.34 -8.21
N ALA A 28 18.77 -4.73 -9.49
CA ALA A 28 17.55 -4.55 -10.27
C ALA A 28 16.36 -5.35 -9.73
N LEU A 29 16.61 -6.59 -9.26
CA LEU A 29 15.56 -7.43 -8.69
C LEU A 29 15.14 -6.92 -7.30
N LEU A 30 16.09 -6.43 -6.49
CA LEU A 30 15.75 -5.76 -5.23
C LEU A 30 14.89 -4.52 -5.50
N ALA A 31 15.28 -3.64 -6.43
CA ALA A 31 14.46 -2.48 -6.79
C ALA A 31 13.04 -2.88 -7.22
N PHE A 32 12.91 -3.91 -8.06
CA PHE A 32 11.62 -4.44 -8.47
C PHE A 32 10.79 -4.96 -7.28
N LEU A 33 11.39 -5.79 -6.44
CA LEU A 33 10.69 -6.36 -5.29
C LEU A 33 10.31 -5.28 -4.28
N ASP A 34 11.12 -4.25 -4.10
CA ASP A 34 10.84 -3.12 -3.22
C ASP A 34 9.59 -2.34 -3.67
N GLY A 35 9.52 -1.95 -4.94
CA GLY A 35 8.33 -1.32 -5.51
C GLY A 35 7.10 -2.24 -5.46
N PHE A 36 7.30 -3.53 -5.80
CA PHE A 36 6.23 -4.54 -5.73
C PHE A 36 5.69 -4.69 -4.30
N MET A 37 6.54 -4.82 -3.29
CA MET A 37 6.13 -4.94 -1.87
C MET A 37 5.37 -3.69 -1.41
N LEU A 38 5.87 -2.50 -1.74
CA LEU A 38 5.24 -1.24 -1.34
C LEU A 38 3.80 -1.16 -1.89
N VAL A 39 3.61 -1.38 -3.19
CA VAL A 39 2.28 -1.28 -3.81
C VAL A 39 1.38 -2.44 -3.43
N SER A 40 1.89 -3.67 -3.36
CA SER A 40 1.06 -4.84 -3.01
C SER A 40 0.59 -4.78 -1.55
N ILE A 41 1.47 -4.52 -0.59
CA ILE A 41 1.10 -4.48 0.84
C ILE A 41 0.20 -3.26 1.10
N ALA A 42 0.60 -2.06 0.69
CA ALA A 42 -0.22 -0.87 0.91
C ALA A 42 -1.56 -0.98 0.15
N GLY A 43 -1.53 -1.46 -1.09
CA GLY A 43 -2.73 -1.65 -1.91
C GLY A 43 -3.71 -2.63 -1.27
N LEU A 44 -3.27 -3.80 -0.83
CA LEU A 44 -4.15 -4.77 -0.16
C LEU A 44 -4.66 -4.26 1.18
N VAL A 45 -3.80 -3.63 1.99
CA VAL A 45 -4.26 -3.06 3.27
C VAL A 45 -5.34 -2.00 3.03
N LEU A 46 -5.15 -1.13 2.04
CA LEU A 46 -6.10 -0.06 1.75
C LEU A 46 -7.37 -0.58 1.05
N LEU A 47 -7.26 -1.53 0.12
CA LEU A 47 -8.37 -2.01 -0.71
C LEU A 47 -9.17 -3.14 -0.07
N GLU A 48 -8.53 -3.97 0.76
CA GLU A 48 -9.15 -5.16 1.35
C GLU A 48 -9.34 -4.99 2.87
N ALA A 49 -8.22 -4.79 3.61
CA ALA A 49 -8.23 -4.88 5.06
C ALA A 49 -8.98 -3.71 5.71
N VAL A 50 -8.64 -2.47 5.34
CA VAL A 50 -9.28 -1.26 5.88
C VAL A 50 -10.79 -1.27 5.63
N PRO A 51 -11.29 -1.51 4.40
CA PRO A 51 -12.71 -1.66 4.12
C PRO A 51 -13.43 -2.68 4.99
N GLY A 52 -12.83 -3.88 5.14
CA GLY A 52 -13.37 -4.93 6.00
C GLY A 52 -13.50 -4.51 7.47
N THR A 53 -12.64 -3.60 7.94
CA THR A 53 -12.74 -3.10 9.32
C THR A 53 -13.90 -2.13 9.50
N PHE A 54 -14.27 -1.35 8.48
CA PHE A 54 -15.42 -0.45 8.55
C PHE A 54 -16.75 -1.20 8.45
N SER A 55 -16.80 -2.30 7.68
CA SER A 55 -18.04 -3.09 7.56
C SER A 55 -18.43 -3.77 8.88
N ALA A 56 -17.47 -4.32 9.61
CA ALA A 56 -17.72 -5.02 10.87
C ALA A 56 -17.59 -4.13 12.13
N GLY A 57 -16.73 -3.11 12.09
CA GLY A 57 -16.43 -2.22 13.23
C GLY A 57 -17.07 -0.83 13.15
N GLY A 58 -17.67 -0.46 12.02
CA GLY A 58 -18.28 0.84 11.80
C GLY A 58 -17.29 2.02 11.84
N ALA A 59 -17.79 3.22 12.09
CA ALA A 59 -16.99 4.45 12.07
C ALA A 59 -15.84 4.48 13.10
N TRP A 60 -15.95 3.73 14.20
CA TRP A 60 -14.90 3.64 15.21
C TRP A 60 -13.60 3.01 14.68
N SER A 61 -13.68 2.21 13.63
CA SER A 61 -12.49 1.66 12.94
C SER A 61 -11.53 2.76 12.47
N ALA A 62 -12.05 3.96 12.11
CA ALA A 62 -11.19 5.10 11.77
C ALA A 62 -10.28 5.52 12.92
N LEU A 63 -10.79 5.55 14.16
CA LEU A 63 -9.99 5.88 15.34
C LEU A 63 -8.87 4.85 15.54
N PHE A 64 -9.19 3.56 15.44
CA PHE A 64 -8.19 2.50 15.61
C PHE A 64 -7.16 2.50 14.48
N ILE A 65 -7.54 2.74 13.22
CA ILE A 65 -6.59 2.94 12.11
C ILE A 65 -5.63 4.09 12.42
N LEU A 66 -6.16 5.24 12.87
CA LEU A 66 -5.34 6.41 13.22
C LEU A 66 -4.39 6.10 14.39
N LEU A 67 -4.87 5.40 15.42
CA LEU A 67 -4.04 4.95 16.54
C LEU A 67 -2.96 3.98 16.08
N GLY A 68 -3.26 3.08 15.13
CA GLY A 68 -2.28 2.16 14.56
C GLY A 68 -1.22 2.89 13.73
N LEU A 69 -1.66 3.87 12.94
CA LEU A 69 -0.81 4.65 12.04
C LEU A 69 0.14 5.60 12.80
N LEU A 70 -0.36 6.24 13.85
CA LEU A 70 0.36 7.28 14.59
C LEU A 70 0.96 6.77 15.91
N GLY A 71 0.45 5.67 16.45
CA GLY A 71 0.85 5.08 17.73
C GLY A 71 2.34 4.74 17.81
N PRO A 72 2.92 4.04 16.82
CA PRO A 72 4.36 3.76 16.81
C PRO A 72 5.20 5.04 16.85
N SER A 73 4.90 6.02 16.00
CA SER A 73 5.57 7.34 16.03
C SER A 73 5.43 8.00 17.40
N ALA A 74 4.23 8.04 17.97
CA ALA A 74 4.00 8.69 19.26
C ALA A 74 4.79 7.99 20.39
N LEU A 75 4.90 6.67 20.36
CA LEU A 75 5.70 5.89 21.31
C LEU A 75 7.20 6.19 21.16
N GLU A 76 7.71 6.26 19.93
CA GLU A 76 9.10 6.63 19.66
C GLU A 76 9.44 8.05 20.14
N HIS A 77 8.54 9.02 19.91
CA HIS A 77 8.73 10.42 20.33
C HIS A 77 8.56 10.61 21.85
N GLY A 78 7.65 9.88 22.49
CA GLY A 78 7.45 9.95 23.94
C GLY A 78 8.64 9.40 24.74
N LEU A 79 9.38 8.45 24.17
CA LEU A 79 10.53 7.79 24.79
C LEU A 79 11.89 8.35 24.34
N THR A 80 11.96 9.64 24.00
CA THR A 80 13.17 10.34 23.50
C THR A 80 14.43 10.13 24.34
N ARG A 81 14.32 9.91 25.66
CA ARG A 81 15.46 9.61 26.55
C ARG A 81 16.05 8.21 26.38
N ALA A 82 15.36 7.29 25.70
CA ALA A 82 15.74 5.91 25.45
C ALA A 82 15.46 5.50 23.99
N ARG A 83 15.83 6.37 23.04
CA ARG A 83 15.47 6.31 21.62
C ARG A 83 15.73 4.95 20.95
N GLU A 84 16.84 4.30 21.30
CA GLU A 84 17.20 2.97 20.78
C GLU A 84 16.25 1.86 21.27
N LYS A 85 15.87 1.90 22.56
CA LYS A 85 14.91 0.94 23.14
C LYS A 85 13.50 1.17 22.63
N ALA A 86 13.12 2.42 22.39
CA ALA A 86 11.81 2.78 21.86
C ALA A 86 11.58 2.22 20.45
N HIS A 87 12.60 2.31 19.59
CA HIS A 87 12.54 1.74 18.25
C HIS A 87 12.44 0.20 18.26
N LEU A 88 13.23 -0.48 19.11
CA LEU A 88 13.13 -1.93 19.27
C LEU A 88 11.78 -2.38 19.82
N LEU A 89 11.18 -1.60 20.73
CA LEU A 89 9.83 -1.87 21.23
C LEU A 89 8.78 -1.67 20.13
N ALA A 90 8.88 -0.60 19.32
CA ALA A 90 8.00 -0.38 18.18
C ALA A 90 8.12 -1.53 17.16
N LEU A 91 9.34 -1.98 16.87
CA LEU A 91 9.60 -3.14 16.00
C LEU A 91 9.01 -4.43 16.56
N LEU A 92 9.19 -4.69 17.86
CA LEU A 92 8.61 -5.86 18.54
C LEU A 92 7.08 -5.84 18.48
N LEU A 93 6.47 -4.68 18.77
CA LEU A 93 5.02 -4.49 18.68
C LEU A 93 4.51 -4.67 17.25
N ALA A 94 5.27 -4.21 16.24
CA ALA A 94 4.93 -4.41 14.84
C ALA A 94 4.97 -5.90 14.44
N ILE A 95 6.02 -6.63 14.85
CA ILE A 95 6.11 -8.10 14.61
C ILE A 95 4.96 -8.82 15.31
N LEU A 96 4.69 -8.49 16.58
CA LEU A 96 3.59 -9.10 17.32
C LEU A 96 2.24 -8.78 16.69
N GLY A 97 2.02 -7.53 16.27
CA GLY A 97 0.84 -7.11 15.53
C GLY A 97 0.64 -7.92 14.25
N LEU A 98 1.72 -8.18 13.51
CA LEU A 98 1.69 -9.00 12.29
C LEU A 98 1.43 -10.48 12.57
N MET A 99 1.94 -11.03 13.68
CA MET A 99 1.60 -12.39 14.12
C MET A 99 0.12 -12.51 14.47
N ILE A 100 -0.46 -11.51 15.14
CA ILE A 100 -1.89 -11.53 15.45
C ILE A 100 -2.72 -11.24 14.18
N HIS A 101 -2.23 -10.40 13.26
CA HIS A 101 -2.85 -10.20 11.94
C HIS A 101 -3.03 -11.54 11.20
N SER A 102 -1.98 -12.37 11.21
CA SER A 102 -1.97 -13.67 10.54
C SER A 102 -3.02 -14.65 11.10
N LEU A 103 -3.51 -14.42 12.33
CA LEU A 103 -4.68 -15.12 12.87
C LEU A 103 -5.92 -14.85 12.00
N GLY A 104 -6.13 -13.61 11.58
CA GLY A 104 -7.22 -13.23 10.68
C GLY A 104 -7.14 -13.90 9.32
N ASP A 105 -5.94 -14.03 8.75
CA ASP A 105 -5.72 -14.78 7.51
C ASP A 105 -6.19 -16.24 7.66
N GLY A 106 -5.92 -16.84 8.82
CA GLY A 106 -6.41 -18.18 9.17
C GLY A 106 -7.94 -18.26 9.20
N VAL A 107 -8.60 -17.31 9.86
CA VAL A 107 -10.08 -17.25 9.96
C VAL A 107 -10.72 -17.15 8.58
N VAL A 108 -10.12 -16.36 7.69
CA VAL A 108 -10.56 -16.25 6.29
C VAL A 108 -10.42 -17.59 5.56
N LEU A 109 -9.28 -18.25 5.69
CA LEU A 109 -8.99 -19.51 5.01
C LEU A 109 -9.90 -20.66 5.46
N SER A 110 -10.39 -20.64 6.71
CA SER A 110 -11.32 -21.66 7.22
C SER A 110 -12.72 -21.55 6.62
N GLN A 111 -13.10 -20.37 6.14
CA GLN A 111 -14.40 -20.09 5.51
C GLN A 111 -14.41 -20.38 3.99
N GLY A 112 -13.25 -20.49 3.33
CA GLY A 112 -13.08 -20.63 1.88
C GLY A 112 -13.47 -22.00 1.28
N GLY A 113 -14.47 -22.68 1.84
CA GLY A 113 -14.87 -24.05 1.48
C GLY A 113 -16.09 -24.19 0.57
N ASP A 114 -16.97 -23.18 0.53
CA ASP A 114 -18.28 -23.29 -0.10
C ASP A 114 -18.36 -22.51 -1.44
N ALA A 115 -18.61 -23.24 -2.54
CA ALA A 115 -18.82 -22.75 -3.92
C ALA A 115 -17.66 -22.03 -4.64
N HIS A 116 -17.64 -22.14 -5.98
CA HIS A 116 -16.66 -21.50 -6.87
C HIS A 116 -16.61 -19.96 -6.77
N ALA A 117 -17.61 -19.34 -6.11
CA ALA A 117 -17.69 -17.89 -5.90
C ALA A 117 -16.88 -17.39 -4.68
N MET A 118 -16.46 -18.25 -3.75
CA MET A 118 -15.76 -17.83 -2.52
C MET A 118 -14.24 -18.01 -2.56
N LEU A 119 -13.63 -18.21 -3.74
CA LEU A 119 -12.18 -18.43 -3.87
C LEU A 119 -11.35 -17.14 -3.89
N ALA A 120 -11.93 -16.00 -4.27
CA ALA A 120 -11.18 -14.75 -4.48
C ALA A 120 -10.46 -14.27 -3.21
N LEU A 121 -11.19 -14.19 -2.09
CA LEU A 121 -10.68 -13.66 -0.84
C LEU A 121 -9.65 -14.61 -0.15
N PRO A 122 -9.86 -15.94 -0.08
CA PRO A 122 -8.81 -16.87 0.35
C PRO A 122 -7.57 -16.90 -0.57
N LEU A 123 -7.75 -16.71 -1.88
CA LEU A 123 -6.64 -16.59 -2.82
C LEU A 123 -5.87 -15.27 -2.60
N ALA A 124 -6.57 -14.17 -2.31
CA ALA A 124 -5.96 -12.91 -1.90
C ALA A 124 -5.05 -13.12 -0.69
N VAL A 125 -5.51 -13.92 0.29
CA VAL A 125 -4.73 -14.30 1.47
C VAL A 125 -3.42 -15.00 1.09
N ALA A 126 -3.52 -16.03 0.25
CA ALA A 126 -2.35 -16.78 -0.20
C ALA A 126 -1.37 -15.91 -0.99
N VAL A 127 -1.87 -15.08 -1.91
CA VAL A 127 -1.03 -14.25 -2.79
C VAL A 127 -0.27 -13.18 -2.01
N HIS A 128 -0.90 -12.52 -1.03
CA HIS A 128 -0.25 -11.45 -0.29
C HIS A 128 0.78 -11.92 0.73
N SER A 129 0.67 -13.18 1.16
CA SER A 129 1.62 -13.80 2.08
C SER A 129 3.03 -13.84 1.50
N VAL A 130 3.18 -13.84 0.17
CA VAL A 130 4.48 -13.73 -0.52
C VAL A 130 5.18 -12.39 -0.22
N PRO A 131 4.59 -11.21 -0.56
CA PRO A 131 5.14 -9.91 -0.18
C PRO A 131 5.43 -9.79 1.32
N VAL A 132 4.51 -10.26 2.18
CA VAL A 132 4.63 -10.12 3.63
C VAL A 132 5.81 -10.91 4.18
N GLY A 133 5.95 -12.19 3.80
CA GLY A 133 7.07 -13.03 4.23
C GLY A 133 8.42 -12.48 3.76
N LEU A 134 8.46 -11.95 2.53
CA LEU A 134 9.63 -11.27 1.99
C LEU A 134 9.97 -10.00 2.79
N ALA A 135 8.98 -9.15 3.10
CA ALA A 135 9.16 -7.91 3.84
C ALA A 135 9.70 -8.15 5.25
N VAL A 136 9.13 -9.11 5.99
CA VAL A 136 9.60 -9.50 7.33
C VAL A 136 11.06 -9.96 7.29
N TRP A 137 11.38 -10.84 6.34
CA TRP A 137 12.74 -11.33 6.19
C TRP A 137 13.72 -10.22 5.83
N TRP A 138 13.37 -9.40 4.84
CA TRP A 138 14.20 -8.30 4.36
C TRP A 138 14.46 -7.27 5.46
N LEU A 139 13.46 -6.93 6.27
CA LEU A 139 13.60 -5.94 7.33
C LEU A 139 14.54 -6.39 8.45
N LEU A 140 14.39 -7.64 8.89
CA LEU A 140 15.08 -8.12 10.10
C LEU A 140 16.42 -8.76 9.82
N TYR A 141 16.59 -9.44 8.68
CA TYR A 141 17.80 -10.21 8.37
C TYR A 141 19.09 -9.37 8.35
N PRO A 142 19.15 -8.19 7.70
CA PRO A 142 20.37 -7.39 7.63
C PRO A 142 20.85 -6.89 9.01
N VAL A 143 19.92 -6.69 9.94
CA VAL A 143 20.18 -6.10 11.26
C VAL A 143 20.45 -7.16 12.31
N PHE A 144 19.64 -8.21 12.34
CA PHE A 144 19.64 -9.21 13.42
C PHE A 144 20.04 -10.62 12.98
N GLY A 145 20.36 -10.82 11.70
CA GLY A 145 20.64 -12.13 11.13
C GLY A 145 19.37 -12.98 10.95
N ALA A 146 19.54 -14.29 10.76
CA ALA A 146 18.46 -15.18 10.32
C ALA A 146 17.45 -15.56 11.43
N VAL A 147 17.83 -15.49 12.71
CA VAL A 147 17.02 -16.06 13.79
C VAL A 147 15.73 -15.26 14.03
N PRO A 148 15.74 -13.93 14.23
CA PRO A 148 14.51 -13.18 14.45
C PRO A 148 13.50 -13.21 13.30
N PRO A 149 13.86 -13.02 12.01
CA PRO A 149 12.89 -13.14 10.93
C PRO A 149 12.34 -14.56 10.79
N LEU A 150 13.14 -15.59 11.03
CA LEU A 150 12.65 -16.96 11.03
C LEU A 150 11.63 -17.18 12.16
N ALA A 151 11.93 -16.71 13.36
CA ALA A 151 11.01 -16.79 14.50
C ALA A 151 9.69 -16.05 14.22
N ALA A 152 9.76 -14.86 13.60
CA ALA A 152 8.58 -14.11 13.18
C ALA A 152 7.75 -14.89 12.16
N ILE A 153 8.36 -15.41 11.09
CA ILE A 153 7.67 -16.21 10.05
C ILE A 153 7.04 -17.46 10.65
N VAL A 154 7.75 -18.19 11.51
CA VAL A 154 7.22 -19.39 12.17
C VAL A 154 6.04 -19.05 13.08
N GLY A 155 6.13 -17.96 13.84
CA GLY A 155 5.04 -17.55 14.70
C GLY A 155 3.84 -17.00 13.93
N MET A 156 4.04 -16.34 12.80
CA MET A 156 2.97 -15.97 11.86
C MET A 156 2.31 -17.22 11.26
N ALA A 157 3.09 -18.22 10.83
CA ALA A 157 2.53 -19.51 10.40
C ALA A 157 1.69 -20.16 11.51
N GLY A 158 2.17 -20.13 12.75
CA GLY A 158 1.42 -20.56 13.92
C GLY A 158 0.12 -19.77 14.13
N GLY A 159 0.15 -18.45 13.93
CA GLY A 159 -1.03 -17.58 13.94
C GLY A 159 -2.05 -17.96 12.87
N THR A 160 -1.64 -18.11 11.62
CA THR A 160 -2.52 -18.55 10.52
C THR A 160 -3.15 -19.91 10.79
N ILE A 161 -2.38 -20.88 11.30
CA ILE A 161 -2.92 -22.19 11.67
C ILE A 161 -3.91 -22.06 12.83
N ALA A 162 -3.59 -21.28 13.86
CA ALA A 162 -4.49 -21.04 14.99
C ALA A 162 -5.81 -20.38 14.55
N GLY A 163 -5.76 -19.40 13.64
CA GLY A 163 -6.95 -18.75 13.10
C GLY A 163 -7.79 -19.68 12.23
N PHE A 164 -7.13 -20.55 11.48
CA PHE A 164 -7.79 -21.57 10.67
C PHE A 164 -8.55 -22.60 11.53
N LEU A 165 -7.95 -23.00 12.66
CA LEU A 165 -8.53 -24.00 13.55
C LEU A 165 -9.56 -23.42 14.51
N PHE A 166 -9.30 -22.24 15.08
CA PHE A 166 -10.06 -21.65 16.19
C PHE A 166 -10.84 -20.38 15.82
N GLY A 167 -10.93 -20.05 14.52
CA GLY A 167 -11.60 -18.84 14.05
C GLY A 167 -13.04 -18.66 14.54
N PRO A 168 -13.89 -19.71 14.51
CA PRO A 168 -15.25 -19.64 15.05
C PRO A 168 -15.30 -19.31 16.55
N GLU A 169 -14.43 -19.91 17.38
CA GLU A 169 -14.38 -19.64 18.82
C GLU A 169 -13.86 -18.22 19.12
N LEU A 170 -12.87 -17.74 18.37
CA LEU A 170 -12.34 -16.38 18.50
C LEU A 170 -13.41 -15.31 18.27
N GLY A 171 -14.24 -15.49 17.24
CA GLY A 171 -15.36 -14.60 16.95
C GLY A 171 -16.41 -14.55 18.06
N ALA A 172 -16.64 -15.67 18.75
CA ALA A 172 -17.61 -15.76 19.85
C ALA A 172 -17.16 -15.00 21.11
N HIS A 173 -15.85 -14.88 21.36
CA HIS A 173 -15.32 -14.21 22.57
C HIS A 173 -15.16 -12.69 22.41
N LEU A 174 -14.67 -12.21 21.27
CA LEU A 174 -14.40 -10.78 21.03
C LEU A 174 -15.58 -10.02 20.41
N GLY A 175 -16.51 -10.74 19.78
CA GLY A 175 -17.55 -10.16 18.93
C GLY A 175 -16.99 -9.62 17.61
N SER A 176 -17.87 -9.42 16.62
CA SER A 176 -17.48 -8.96 15.27
C SER A 176 -16.82 -7.58 15.28
N SER A 177 -17.35 -6.64 16.07
CA SER A 177 -16.83 -5.27 16.12
C SER A 177 -15.50 -5.15 16.86
N GLY A 178 -15.32 -5.89 17.97
CA GLY A 178 -14.05 -5.90 18.70
C GLY A 178 -12.91 -6.46 17.84
N TRP A 179 -13.19 -7.53 17.10
CA TRP A 179 -12.25 -8.07 16.12
C TRP A 179 -11.91 -7.07 15.02
N ALA A 180 -12.91 -6.37 14.48
CA ALA A 180 -12.73 -5.37 13.44
C ALA A 180 -11.88 -4.17 13.90
N TRP A 181 -12.10 -3.66 15.11
CA TRP A 181 -11.30 -2.57 15.68
C TRP A 181 -9.85 -2.97 15.91
N PHE A 182 -9.63 -4.19 16.36
CA PHE A 182 -8.29 -4.73 16.50
C PHE A 182 -7.58 -4.82 15.13
N GLN A 183 -8.26 -5.37 14.12
CA GLN A 183 -7.72 -5.42 12.76
C GLN A 183 -7.47 -4.01 12.18
N ALA A 184 -8.30 -3.02 12.54
CA ALA A 184 -8.12 -1.63 12.14
C ALA A 184 -6.83 -1.03 12.74
N LEU A 185 -6.57 -1.30 14.02
CA LEU A 185 -5.33 -0.91 14.69
C LEU A 185 -4.10 -1.54 14.01
N VAL A 186 -4.17 -2.83 13.72
CA VAL A 186 -3.11 -3.58 13.05
C VAL A 186 -2.88 -3.06 11.62
N ALA A 187 -3.94 -2.87 10.83
CA ALA A 187 -3.86 -2.30 9.48
C ALA A 187 -3.20 -0.91 9.48
N GLY A 188 -3.58 -0.04 10.43
CA GLY A 188 -2.92 1.25 10.64
C GLY A 188 -1.43 1.11 10.94
N SER A 189 -1.04 0.13 11.78
CA SER A 189 0.37 -0.12 12.11
C SER A 189 1.19 -0.70 10.96
N ILE A 190 0.59 -1.54 10.10
CA ILE A 190 1.24 -2.01 8.87
C ILE A 190 1.47 -0.82 7.93
N LEU A 191 0.45 0.04 7.78
CA LEU A 191 0.55 1.25 6.97
C LEU A 191 1.64 2.20 7.51
N HIS A 192 1.76 2.30 8.84
CA HIS A 192 2.87 3.00 9.49
C HIS A 192 4.22 2.42 9.10
N VAL A 193 4.42 1.10 9.14
CA VAL A 193 5.72 0.49 8.81
C VAL A 193 6.05 0.59 7.32
N VAL A 194 5.04 0.43 6.46
CA VAL A 194 5.22 0.47 4.99
C VAL A 194 5.61 1.87 4.51
N PHE A 195 4.98 2.91 5.06
CA PHE A 195 5.30 4.31 4.72
C PHE A 195 6.37 4.93 5.62
N GLY A 196 6.45 4.49 6.88
CA GLY A 196 7.43 4.90 7.88
C GLY A 196 8.74 4.18 7.63
N ARG A 197 9.59 4.82 6.82
CA ARG A 197 10.92 4.37 6.37
C ARG A 197 11.55 3.22 7.19
N PRO A 198 11.60 2.00 6.63
CA PRO A 198 12.58 1.02 7.00
C PRO A 198 13.60 0.89 5.87
N HIS A 199 14.53 1.83 5.79
CA HIS A 199 15.83 1.57 5.19
C HIS A 199 16.86 1.89 6.25
N ILE A 200 17.01 0.96 7.20
CA ILE A 200 18.21 0.90 8.03
C ILE A 200 19.34 0.54 7.05
N ASP A 201 19.90 1.54 6.37
CA ASP A 201 21.12 1.44 5.59
C ASP A 201 22.27 2.01 6.44
N PRO A 202 23.18 1.17 6.97
CA PRO A 202 24.49 1.59 7.44
C PRO A 202 25.49 1.62 6.25
N GLY A 203 25.11 2.22 5.12
CA GLY A 203 26.01 2.35 3.98
C GLY A 203 25.34 2.87 2.71
N GLU A 204 25.45 4.18 2.50
CA GLU A 204 25.51 4.85 1.20
C GLU A 204 24.51 4.41 0.10
N HIS A 205 23.49 5.24 -0.12
CA HIS A 205 23.00 5.66 -1.45
C HIS A 205 23.19 4.65 -2.59
N ARG A 206 22.74 3.40 -2.45
CA ARG A 206 22.60 2.52 -3.61
C ARG A 206 21.50 3.14 -4.45
N HIS A 207 21.91 3.81 -5.52
CA HIS A 207 21.03 4.44 -6.48
C HIS A 207 20.22 3.31 -7.14
N TYR A 208 19.04 3.01 -6.56
CA TYR A 208 18.16 2.02 -7.15
C TYR A 208 17.69 2.56 -8.49
N PRO A 209 17.85 1.81 -9.59
CA PRO A 209 17.37 2.23 -10.89
C PRO A 209 15.82 2.35 -10.84
N PRO A 210 15.25 3.56 -10.90
CA PRO A 210 13.83 3.81 -10.58
C PRO A 210 12.87 3.07 -11.52
N ARG A 211 13.34 2.72 -12.72
CA ARG A 211 12.61 1.90 -13.69
C ARG A 211 12.21 0.52 -13.17
N TYR A 212 13.06 -0.15 -12.39
CA TYR A 212 12.73 -1.49 -11.92
C TYR A 212 11.77 -1.43 -10.74
N GLU A 213 11.91 -0.45 -9.85
CA GLU A 213 10.92 -0.14 -8.82
C GLU A 213 9.55 0.15 -9.45
N GLY A 214 9.50 1.01 -10.48
CA GLY A 214 8.29 1.29 -11.23
C GLY A 214 7.68 0.04 -11.89
N LEU A 215 8.49 -0.86 -12.44
CA LEU A 215 8.00 -2.15 -12.96
C LEU A 215 7.40 -3.02 -11.86
N GLY A 216 8.00 -3.03 -10.67
CA GLY A 216 7.46 -3.68 -9.48
C GLY A 216 6.10 -3.12 -9.10
N ASN A 217 5.97 -1.79 -9.06
CA ASN A 217 4.72 -1.09 -8.78
C ASN A 217 3.62 -1.48 -9.76
N LEU A 218 3.92 -1.47 -11.07
CA LEU A 218 2.95 -1.82 -12.11
C LEU A 218 2.55 -3.29 -12.03
N CYS A 219 3.50 -4.19 -11.76
CA CYS A 219 3.21 -5.60 -11.58
C CYS A 219 2.28 -5.84 -10.38
N ALA A 220 2.55 -5.20 -9.24
CA ALA A 220 1.68 -5.25 -8.07
C ALA A 220 0.28 -4.67 -8.38
N LEU A 221 0.21 -3.52 -9.05
CA LEU A 221 -1.05 -2.89 -9.44
C LEU A 221 -1.89 -3.80 -10.35
N LEU A 222 -1.26 -4.43 -11.35
CA LEU A 222 -1.92 -5.41 -12.22
C LEU A 222 -2.42 -6.61 -11.43
N GLY A 223 -1.65 -7.09 -10.45
CA GLY A 223 -2.08 -8.15 -9.53
C GLY A 223 -3.30 -7.76 -8.70
N LEU A 224 -3.31 -6.54 -8.15
CA LEU A 224 -4.45 -5.99 -7.41
C LEU A 224 -5.69 -5.86 -8.29
N VAL A 225 -5.54 -5.35 -9.51
CA VAL A 225 -6.65 -5.25 -10.48
C VAL A 225 -7.18 -6.64 -10.85
N ALA A 226 -6.29 -7.60 -11.12
CA ALA A 226 -6.69 -8.97 -11.42
C ALA A 226 -7.46 -9.60 -10.25
N LEU A 227 -7.04 -9.35 -9.01
CA LEU A 227 -7.73 -9.82 -7.81
C LEU A 227 -9.11 -9.16 -7.66
N ALA A 228 -9.19 -7.84 -7.82
CA ALA A 228 -10.45 -7.10 -7.74
C ALA A 228 -11.46 -7.54 -8.82
N LEU A 229 -10.98 -7.93 -10.01
CA LEU A 229 -11.85 -8.46 -11.08
C LEU A 229 -12.40 -9.87 -10.78
N LEU A 230 -11.79 -10.59 -9.84
CA LEU A 230 -12.27 -11.90 -9.39
C LEU A 230 -13.30 -11.80 -8.26
N GLU A 231 -13.42 -10.64 -7.62
CA GLU A 231 -14.34 -10.41 -6.52
C GLU A 231 -15.74 -10.07 -7.05
N SER A 232 -16.74 -10.89 -6.67
CA SER A 232 -18.12 -10.76 -7.19
C SER A 232 -19.03 -9.86 -6.34
N GLU A 233 -18.64 -9.56 -5.10
CA GLU A 233 -19.45 -8.80 -4.16
C GLU A 233 -18.68 -7.55 -3.70
N PRO A 234 -19.15 -6.33 -4.02
CA PRO A 234 -18.46 -5.11 -3.60
C PRO A 234 -18.56 -4.94 -2.07
N LEU A 235 -17.40 -4.85 -1.41
CA LEU A 235 -17.31 -4.57 0.03
C LEU A 235 -17.98 -3.23 0.41
N PRO A 236 -18.44 -3.03 1.66
CA PRO A 236 -19.12 -1.78 2.07
C PRO A 236 -18.27 -0.51 1.93
N ALA A 237 -16.94 -0.58 2.06
CA ALA A 237 -16.06 0.57 1.77
C ALA A 237 -15.62 0.64 0.30
N ALA A 238 -15.99 -0.34 -0.54
CA ALA A 238 -15.87 -0.22 -1.98
C ALA A 238 -16.66 1.00 -2.48
N ALA A 239 -17.74 1.41 -1.81
CA ALA A 239 -18.48 2.62 -2.17
C ALA A 239 -17.60 3.89 -2.19
N GLY A 240 -16.71 4.06 -1.21
CA GLY A 240 -15.75 5.17 -1.17
C GLY A 240 -14.70 5.08 -2.28
N PHE A 241 -14.20 3.88 -2.58
CA PHE A 241 -13.26 3.65 -3.67
C PHE A 241 -13.89 3.80 -5.06
N HIS A 242 -15.09 3.27 -5.27
CA HIS A 242 -15.88 3.48 -6.48
C HIS A 242 -16.15 4.95 -6.69
N LEU A 243 -16.47 5.69 -5.62
CA LEU A 243 -16.57 7.14 -5.67
C LEU A 243 -15.23 7.79 -6.06
N SER A 244 -14.09 7.40 -5.48
CA SER A 244 -12.78 7.90 -5.88
C SER A 244 -12.48 7.65 -7.37
N LEU A 245 -12.74 6.43 -7.86
CA LEU A 245 -12.57 6.07 -9.26
C LEU A 245 -13.47 6.90 -10.17
N GLN A 246 -14.73 7.07 -9.77
CA GLN A 246 -15.71 7.82 -10.53
C GLN A 246 -15.37 9.31 -10.58
N LEU A 247 -14.98 9.91 -9.45
CA LEU A 247 -14.48 11.28 -9.40
C LEU A 247 -13.25 11.43 -10.30
N GLY A 248 -12.37 10.43 -10.32
CA GLY A 248 -11.24 10.34 -11.25
C GLY A 248 -11.68 10.34 -12.72
N LEU A 249 -12.67 9.52 -13.09
CA LEU A 249 -13.23 9.46 -14.45
C LEU A 249 -13.88 10.79 -14.87
N ILE A 250 -14.65 11.41 -13.97
CA ILE A 250 -15.30 12.70 -14.22
C ILE A 250 -14.26 13.82 -14.36
N ALA A 251 -13.23 13.82 -13.51
CA ALA A 251 -12.19 14.85 -13.48
C ALA A 251 -11.13 14.68 -14.57
N ALA A 252 -10.88 13.45 -15.03
CA ALA A 252 -9.83 13.09 -15.98
C ALA A 252 -9.70 14.05 -17.19
N PRO A 253 -10.77 14.34 -17.95
CA PRO A 253 -10.64 15.21 -19.11
C PRO A 253 -10.31 16.66 -18.73
N TRP A 254 -10.79 17.12 -17.58
CA TRP A 254 -10.50 18.47 -17.07
C TRP A 254 -9.08 18.58 -16.55
N ILE A 255 -8.57 17.51 -15.92
CA ILE A 255 -7.16 17.41 -15.48
C ILE A 255 -6.23 17.48 -16.70
N LEU A 256 -6.50 16.69 -17.76
CA LEU A 256 -5.69 16.75 -18.98
C LEU A 256 -5.71 18.13 -19.64
N LEU A 257 -6.89 18.76 -19.69
CA LEU A 257 -7.03 20.11 -20.22
C LEU A 257 -6.23 21.12 -19.39
N LEU A 258 -6.34 21.06 -18.07
CA LEU A 258 -5.63 21.95 -17.15
C LEU A 258 -4.11 21.75 -17.22
N ASP A 259 -3.64 20.49 -17.28
CA ASP A 259 -2.23 20.16 -17.45
C ASP A 259 -1.68 20.70 -18.77
N LEU A 260 -2.42 20.54 -19.87
CA LEU A 260 -2.01 21.07 -21.17
C LEU A 260 -1.96 22.61 -21.15
N LEU A 261 -2.97 23.27 -20.58
CA LEU A 261 -3.00 24.73 -20.46
C LEU A 261 -1.85 25.25 -19.60
N LEU A 262 -1.60 24.62 -18.44
CA LEU A 262 -0.50 24.98 -17.57
C LEU A 262 0.85 24.77 -18.26
N ALA A 263 1.02 23.65 -18.98
CA ALA A 263 2.21 23.38 -19.76
C ALA A 263 2.46 24.45 -20.84
N VAL A 264 1.42 24.89 -21.55
CA VAL A 264 1.54 25.98 -22.53
C VAL A 264 1.96 27.29 -21.85
N LEU A 265 1.32 27.65 -20.74
CA LEU A 265 1.67 28.88 -19.99
C LEU A 265 3.11 28.85 -19.47
N LEU A 266 3.57 27.71 -18.98
CA LEU A 266 4.96 27.53 -18.54
C LEU A 266 5.94 27.53 -19.72
N ALA A 267 5.60 26.88 -20.84
CA ALA A 267 6.42 26.87 -22.06
C ALA A 267 6.59 28.27 -22.64
N LEU A 268 5.57 29.14 -22.55
CA LEU A 268 5.64 30.55 -22.95
C LEU A 268 6.61 31.37 -22.07
N ARG A 269 6.72 31.03 -20.78
CA ARG A 269 7.65 31.70 -19.84
C ARG A 269 9.09 31.22 -20.00
N GLN A 270 9.30 29.96 -20.37
CA GLN A 270 10.63 29.42 -20.62
C GLN A 270 11.19 29.99 -21.94
N ARG A 271 12.42 30.50 -21.93
CA ARG A 271 13.15 30.84 -23.17
C ARG A 271 13.93 29.60 -23.62
N GLY A 272 13.74 29.18 -24.86
CA GLY A 272 14.43 28.01 -25.41
C GLY A 272 14.33 27.91 -26.93
N ALA A 273 15.25 27.18 -27.53
CA ALA A 273 15.34 27.01 -28.99
C ALA A 273 14.24 26.11 -29.57
N ALA A 274 13.64 25.23 -28.76
CA ALA A 274 12.58 24.33 -29.21
C ALA A 274 11.25 25.08 -29.48
N PRO A 275 10.45 24.63 -30.46
CA PRO A 275 9.13 25.22 -30.72
C PRO A 275 8.21 25.07 -29.51
N LEU A 276 7.24 25.97 -29.38
CA LEU A 276 6.33 26.01 -28.22
C LEU A 276 5.58 24.69 -28.01
N TRP A 277 5.03 24.09 -29.09
CA TRP A 277 4.27 22.84 -28.99
C TRP A 277 5.10 21.69 -28.41
N GLN A 278 6.39 21.57 -28.78
CA GLN A 278 7.27 20.51 -28.29
C GLN A 278 7.56 20.68 -26.79
N ARG A 279 7.82 21.93 -26.36
CA ARG A 279 8.01 22.25 -24.93
C ARG A 279 6.76 22.00 -24.12
N SER A 280 5.60 22.41 -24.62
CA SER A 280 4.31 22.16 -23.96
C SER A 280 4.03 20.66 -23.83
N LEU A 281 4.29 19.86 -24.86
CA LEU A 281 4.10 18.40 -24.78
C LEU A 281 5.07 17.73 -23.82
N GLN A 282 6.33 18.18 -23.75
CA GLN A 282 7.30 17.67 -22.76
C GLN A 282 6.85 17.99 -21.33
N LEU A 283 6.40 19.22 -21.08
CA LEU A 283 5.90 19.63 -19.77
C LEU A 283 4.62 18.87 -19.38
N ALA A 284 3.64 18.79 -20.28
CA ALA A 284 2.36 18.12 -20.04
C ALA A 284 2.49 16.59 -19.94
N GLY A 285 3.37 15.98 -20.73
CA GLY A 285 3.50 14.52 -20.80
C GLY A 285 4.47 13.92 -19.80
N LEU A 286 5.42 14.69 -19.28
CA LEU A 286 6.48 14.18 -18.41
C LEU A 286 6.54 14.94 -17.09
N GLU A 287 6.86 16.23 -17.12
CA GLU A 287 7.20 16.96 -15.90
C GLU A 287 6.01 17.24 -14.96
N LEU A 288 4.86 17.63 -15.50
CA LEU A 288 3.68 17.93 -14.69
C LEU A 288 3.08 16.67 -14.08
N PRO A 289 2.88 15.56 -14.83
CA PRO A 289 2.48 14.29 -14.24
C PRO A 289 3.45 13.83 -13.17
N ASP A 290 4.76 13.98 -13.41
CA ASP A 290 5.77 13.61 -12.43
C ASP A 290 5.59 14.34 -11.10
N ARG A 291 5.28 15.64 -11.10
CA ARG A 291 5.09 16.43 -9.87
C ARG A 291 3.69 16.29 -9.26
N GLY A 292 2.65 16.21 -10.08
CA GLY A 292 1.25 16.29 -9.66
C GLY A 292 0.61 14.95 -9.29
N ALA A 293 1.11 13.85 -9.85
CA ALA A 293 0.54 12.51 -9.68
C ALA A 293 0.26 12.09 -8.22
N PRO A 294 1.22 12.18 -7.28
CA PRO A 294 0.96 11.74 -5.91
C PRO A 294 -0.12 12.58 -5.22
N HIS A 295 -0.14 13.89 -5.48
CA HIS A 295 -1.15 14.80 -4.92
C HIS A 295 -2.54 14.52 -5.48
N LEU A 296 -2.64 14.26 -6.79
CA LEU A 296 -3.90 13.90 -7.43
C LEU A 296 -4.48 12.61 -6.83
N LEU A 297 -3.67 11.57 -6.68
CA LEU A 297 -4.12 10.30 -6.11
C LEU A 297 -4.56 10.47 -4.65
N ALA A 298 -3.76 11.17 -3.85
CA ALA A 298 -4.10 11.45 -2.45
C ALA A 298 -5.41 12.24 -2.34
N LEU A 299 -5.61 13.26 -3.17
CA LEU A 299 -6.82 14.06 -3.20
C LEU A 299 -8.06 13.22 -3.56
N LEU A 300 -7.96 12.37 -4.59
CA LEU A 300 -9.07 11.49 -5.00
C LEU A 300 -9.48 10.51 -3.90
N LEU A 301 -8.50 9.95 -3.18
CA LEU A 301 -8.77 9.08 -2.03
C LEU A 301 -9.40 9.86 -0.88
N ILE A 302 -8.84 11.02 -0.51
CA ILE A 302 -9.40 11.87 0.55
C ILE A 302 -10.84 12.27 0.21
N LEU A 303 -11.13 12.61 -1.04
CA LEU A 303 -12.49 12.97 -1.47
C LEU A 303 -13.44 11.77 -1.46
N GLY A 304 -13.04 10.62 -1.99
CA GLY A 304 -13.93 9.44 -2.03
C GLY A 304 -14.31 8.91 -0.65
N PHE A 305 -13.41 9.04 0.34
CA PHE A 305 -13.70 8.66 1.72
C PHE A 305 -14.29 9.79 2.57
N GLY A 306 -13.90 11.03 2.31
CA GLY A 306 -14.31 12.20 3.09
C GLY A 306 -15.66 12.77 2.68
N LEU A 307 -15.98 12.82 1.38
CA LEU A 307 -17.25 13.37 0.89
C LEU A 307 -18.47 12.63 1.45
N PRO A 308 -18.53 11.30 1.48
CA PRO A 308 -19.70 10.59 2.02
C PRO A 308 -19.98 10.89 3.49
N LEU A 309 -18.95 11.25 4.27
CA LEU A 309 -19.11 11.62 5.68
C LEU A 309 -19.83 12.96 5.86
N LEU A 310 -19.62 13.90 4.92
CA LEU A 310 -20.21 15.24 4.94
C LEU A 310 -21.51 15.31 4.12
N TRP A 311 -21.57 14.53 3.04
CA TRP A 311 -22.64 14.49 2.06
C TRP A 311 -22.87 13.04 1.62
N PRO A 312 -23.69 12.26 2.35
CA PRO A 312 -23.91 10.83 2.04
C PRO A 312 -24.45 10.58 0.63
N ALA A 313 -25.21 11.53 0.06
CA ALA A 313 -25.69 11.46 -1.31
C ALA A 313 -24.56 11.53 -2.37
N ALA A 314 -23.30 11.79 -1.98
CA ALA A 314 -22.14 11.73 -2.88
C ALA A 314 -21.97 10.35 -3.50
N LEU A 315 -22.39 9.30 -2.77
CA LEU A 315 -22.33 7.91 -3.26
C LEU A 315 -23.18 7.70 -4.51
N GLN A 316 -24.22 8.50 -4.75
CA GLN A 316 -25.00 8.40 -5.99
C GLN A 316 -24.18 8.77 -7.23
N LEU A 317 -23.08 9.52 -7.07
CA LEU A 317 -22.19 9.84 -8.19
C LEU A 317 -21.53 8.57 -8.74
N SER A 318 -21.20 7.58 -7.89
CA SER A 318 -20.54 6.33 -8.32
C SER A 318 -21.42 5.44 -9.21
N GLU A 319 -22.73 5.69 -9.26
CA GLU A 319 -23.65 4.95 -10.13
C GLU A 319 -23.74 5.52 -11.55
N GLN A 320 -23.16 6.70 -11.81
CA GLN A 320 -23.21 7.31 -13.13
C GLN A 320 -22.33 6.54 -14.12
N SER A 321 -22.86 6.18 -15.28
CA SER A 321 -22.06 5.55 -16.34
C SER A 321 -21.14 6.58 -16.99
N PRO A 322 -19.81 6.33 -17.04
CA PRO A 322 -18.88 7.27 -17.64
C PRO A 322 -19.05 7.31 -19.16
N GLY A 323 -18.95 8.50 -19.75
CA GLY A 323 -18.93 8.66 -21.20
C GLY A 323 -17.62 8.18 -21.82
N ALA A 324 -17.64 7.81 -23.11
CA ALA A 324 -16.45 7.32 -23.82
C ALA A 324 -15.25 8.28 -23.76
N TRP A 325 -15.50 9.59 -23.76
CA TRP A 325 -14.47 10.63 -23.64
C TRP A 325 -13.83 10.66 -22.24
N GLN A 326 -14.60 10.45 -21.17
CA GLN A 326 -14.10 10.33 -19.79
C GLN A 326 -13.20 9.11 -19.65
N ILE A 327 -13.65 7.97 -20.18
CA ILE A 327 -12.86 6.73 -20.19
C ILE A 327 -11.55 6.94 -20.95
N THR A 328 -11.61 7.52 -22.14
CA THR A 328 -10.41 7.80 -22.96
C THR A 328 -9.44 8.74 -22.23
N ALA A 329 -9.94 9.80 -21.60
CA ALA A 329 -9.12 10.71 -20.81
C ALA A 329 -8.49 10.02 -19.59
N ALA A 330 -9.26 9.19 -18.88
CA ALA A 330 -8.78 8.46 -17.72
C ALA A 330 -7.70 7.43 -18.11
N LEU A 331 -7.85 6.76 -19.25
CA LEU A 331 -6.82 5.86 -19.80
C LEU A 331 -5.52 6.62 -20.11
N LEU A 332 -5.62 7.82 -20.71
CA LEU A 332 -4.46 8.67 -20.98
C LEU A 332 -3.77 9.11 -19.67
N ILE A 333 -4.52 9.58 -18.67
CA ILE A 333 -3.95 9.91 -17.36
C ILE A 333 -3.30 8.70 -16.72
N THR A 334 -3.97 7.55 -16.75
CA THR A 334 -3.41 6.29 -16.21
C THR A 334 -2.10 5.94 -16.89
N ALA A 335 -1.99 6.10 -18.21
CA ALA A 335 -0.75 5.91 -18.94
C ALA A 335 0.35 6.91 -18.54
N LEU A 336 0.00 8.18 -18.32
CA LEU A 336 0.94 9.20 -17.84
C LEU A 336 1.43 8.90 -16.41
N LEU A 337 0.53 8.50 -15.52
CA LEU A 337 0.82 8.08 -14.16
C LEU A 337 1.72 6.83 -14.14
N ALA A 338 1.42 5.82 -14.96
CA ALA A 338 2.23 4.63 -15.11
C ALA A 338 3.63 4.96 -15.66
N GLY A 339 3.71 5.83 -16.67
CA GLY A 339 4.98 6.33 -17.20
C GLY A 339 5.79 7.08 -16.15
N SER A 340 5.13 7.89 -15.32
CA SER A 340 5.75 8.60 -14.21
C SER A 340 6.27 7.65 -13.12
N MET A 341 5.49 6.63 -12.73
CA MET A 341 5.91 5.55 -11.84
C MET A 341 7.16 4.84 -12.38
N LEU A 342 7.21 4.54 -13.67
CA LEU A 342 8.38 3.93 -14.32
C LEU A 342 9.62 4.84 -14.33
N ARG A 343 9.44 6.16 -14.37
CA ARG A 343 10.58 7.09 -14.36
C ARG A 343 11.10 7.35 -12.96
N ARG A 344 10.20 7.45 -11.98
CA ARG A 344 10.53 7.97 -10.64
C ARG A 344 10.55 6.92 -9.53
N GLY A 345 9.78 5.83 -9.66
CA GLY A 345 9.49 4.95 -8.54
C GLY A 345 8.41 5.52 -7.61
N SER A 346 7.81 4.66 -6.78
CA SER A 346 6.73 5.02 -5.84
C SER A 346 7.25 5.71 -4.60
N ARG A 347 8.49 5.42 -4.19
CA ARG A 347 9.12 6.10 -3.05
C ARG A 347 9.39 7.57 -3.32
N ALA A 348 9.77 7.92 -4.55
CA ALA A 348 9.97 9.31 -4.95
C ALA A 348 8.64 10.09 -4.92
N TRP A 349 7.53 9.49 -5.35
CA TRP A 349 6.20 10.08 -5.24
C TRP A 349 5.78 10.32 -3.78
N LEU A 350 5.99 9.35 -2.90
CA LEU A 350 5.65 9.46 -1.48
C LEU A 350 6.50 10.53 -0.77
N ALA A 351 7.75 10.69 -1.17
CA ALA A 351 8.63 11.73 -0.63
C ALA A 351 8.09 13.13 -0.91
N ASP A 352 7.50 13.37 -2.09
CA ASP A 352 6.92 14.67 -2.46
C ASP A 352 5.68 15.03 -1.62
N LEU A 353 4.92 14.03 -1.14
CA LEU A 353 3.77 14.24 -0.26
C LEU A 353 4.16 14.68 1.16
N THR A 354 5.39 14.34 1.59
CA THR A 354 5.86 14.55 2.97
C THR A 354 7.21 15.29 3.00
N PRO A 355 7.26 16.57 2.57
CA PRO A 355 8.52 17.30 2.36
C PRO A 355 9.35 17.53 3.62
N ARG A 356 8.87 17.18 4.83
CA ARG A 356 9.50 17.49 6.12
C ARG A 356 10.17 16.34 6.87
N LEU A 357 10.18 15.11 6.34
CA LEU A 357 10.89 14.00 6.99
C LEU A 357 12.30 13.74 6.40
N GLY A 358 12.80 14.64 5.54
CA GLY A 358 14.03 14.46 4.76
C GLY A 358 15.18 15.44 5.02
N GLN A 359 15.04 16.43 5.90
CA GLN A 359 16.19 17.24 6.32
C GLN A 359 16.82 16.66 7.59
N SER A 360 17.61 15.60 7.46
CA SER A 360 18.68 15.41 8.44
C SER A 360 19.66 16.55 8.22
N HIS A 361 19.80 17.44 9.20
CA HIS A 361 20.90 18.40 9.25
C HIS A 361 22.21 17.65 8.93
N GLY A 362 22.82 17.99 7.80
CA GLY A 362 24.20 17.60 7.53
C GLY A 362 25.05 18.21 8.64
N HIS A 363 25.54 17.37 9.55
CA HIS A 363 26.63 17.77 10.42
C HIS A 363 27.83 18.05 9.53
N HIS A 364 28.06 19.32 9.24
CA HIS A 364 29.36 19.82 8.81
C HIS A 364 30.35 19.48 9.92
N HIS A 365 31.09 18.38 9.76
CA HIS A 365 32.36 18.22 10.46
C HIS A 365 33.37 19.15 9.77
N HIS A 366 33.42 20.38 10.25
CA HIS A 366 34.68 21.10 10.31
C HIS A 366 35.45 20.52 11.50
N HIS A 367 36.53 19.79 11.21
CA HIS A 367 37.88 20.01 11.74
C HIS A 367 38.81 18.88 11.33
#